data_AF-T1BL89-F1
#
_entry.id   AF-T1BL89-F1
#
_cell.length_a   1.000
_cell.length_b   1.000
_cell.length_c   1.000
_cell.angle_alpha   90.00
_cell.angle_beta   90.00
_cell.angle_gamma   90.00
#
_symmetry.space_group_name_H-M   'P 1'
#
loop_
_entity.id
_entity.type
_entity.pdbx_description
1 polymer ?
#
loop_
_entity_poly.entity_id
_entity_poly.type
_entity_poly.pdbx_seq_one_letter_code
_entity_poly.pdbx_strand_id
1 'polypeptide(L)'
;MESEKSGWWHKHGWTAALLLTAFGIAFAVRTIWAGPIIELWGPLYTYAGGSDSYYHSRVMSYIIANHTNLIHDPLLRYPIGDINPREPLFDWMNAILGIVFAPFFGGNANVAGAWFLDLQAPLWAALSVFPTYLIGREVGGRRVGLIAAIISPFLVASINESIYGYANYLSFYTFIILVALYAYMRTVKAVGSRRWVVRYRSPGSIRAGLRNFLRYERSAVKWAVFTGVCFGALALAWQGYTYLIAIVVVFIVITMIIERIRRVDSFGVYIVTWIVGLVGFPLAVPYYLVQGE
;
A
#
# COMPACT_ATOMS: atom_id res chain seq x y z
N MET A 1 -32.82 -18.48 -31.32
CA MET A 1 -31.36 -18.27 -31.18
C MET A 1 -31.13 -17.59 -29.84
N GLU A 2 -31.02 -18.40 -28.78
CA GLU A 2 -30.64 -17.90 -27.47
C GLU A 2 -29.16 -17.49 -27.53
N SER A 3 -28.90 -16.22 -27.24
CA SER A 3 -27.55 -15.72 -27.01
C SER A 3 -27.00 -16.44 -25.78
N GLU A 4 -26.11 -17.41 -25.98
CA GLU A 4 -25.28 -17.96 -24.90
C GLU A 4 -24.58 -16.80 -24.21
N LYS A 5 -24.96 -16.57 -22.94
CA LYS A 5 -24.24 -15.67 -22.05
C LYS A 5 -22.87 -16.29 -21.80
N SER A 6 -21.90 -15.96 -22.66
CA SER A 6 -20.48 -16.28 -22.49
C SER A 6 -20.08 -16.05 -21.03
N GLY A 7 -19.80 -17.14 -20.31
CA GLY A 7 -19.51 -17.11 -18.88
C GLY A 7 -18.30 -16.22 -18.55
N TRP A 8 -18.22 -15.71 -17.33
CA TRP A 8 -17.13 -14.81 -16.90
C TRP A 8 -15.73 -15.38 -17.22
N TRP A 9 -15.56 -16.70 -17.05
CA TRP A 9 -14.33 -17.42 -17.36
C TRP A 9 -13.97 -17.43 -18.84
N HIS A 10 -14.95 -17.50 -19.74
CA HIS A 10 -14.69 -17.40 -21.17
C HIS A 10 -14.17 -16.00 -21.55
N LYS A 11 -14.65 -14.94 -20.88
CA LYS A 11 -14.26 -13.56 -21.16
C LYS A 11 -12.95 -13.13 -20.48
N HIS A 12 -12.73 -13.59 -19.24
CA HIS A 12 -11.64 -13.12 -18.37
C HIS A 12 -10.64 -14.21 -17.97
N GLY A 13 -10.91 -15.48 -18.24
CA GLY A 13 -10.07 -16.62 -17.81
C GLY A 13 -8.63 -16.49 -18.26
N TRP A 14 -8.39 -16.09 -19.51
CA TRP A 14 -7.02 -15.81 -19.99
C TRP A 14 -6.32 -14.69 -19.22
N THR A 15 -7.03 -13.65 -18.81
CA THR A 15 -6.42 -12.59 -17.99
C THR A 15 -6.14 -13.06 -16.59
N ALA A 16 -7.06 -13.81 -15.98
CA ALA A 16 -6.83 -14.40 -14.67
C ALA A 16 -5.61 -15.35 -14.70
N ALA A 17 -5.55 -16.24 -15.70
CA ALA A 17 -4.44 -17.16 -15.89
C ALA A 17 -3.11 -16.40 -16.04
N LEU A 18 -3.02 -15.41 -16.93
CA LEU A 18 -1.80 -14.63 -17.13
C LEU A 18 -1.35 -13.88 -15.87
N LEU A 19 -2.28 -13.32 -15.09
CA LEU A 19 -1.95 -12.63 -13.85
C LEU A 19 -1.50 -13.59 -12.75
N LEU A 20 -2.13 -14.76 -12.65
CA LEU A 20 -1.70 -15.81 -11.72
C LEU A 20 -0.34 -16.39 -12.11
N THR A 21 -0.06 -16.55 -13.41
CA THR A 21 1.25 -16.94 -13.90
C THR A 21 2.30 -15.87 -13.57
N ALA A 22 2.02 -14.59 -13.81
CA ALA A 22 2.93 -13.50 -13.48
C ALA A 22 3.19 -13.40 -11.96
N PHE A 23 2.15 -13.57 -11.14
CA PHE A 23 2.25 -13.67 -9.69
C PHE A 23 3.14 -14.85 -9.27
N GLY A 24 2.89 -16.04 -9.82
CA GLY A 24 3.66 -17.25 -9.53
C GLY A 24 5.13 -17.11 -9.91
N ILE A 25 5.42 -16.52 -11.09
CA ILE A 25 6.79 -16.22 -11.53
C ILE A 25 7.43 -15.19 -10.58
N ALA A 26 6.72 -14.11 -10.23
CA ALA A 26 7.25 -13.09 -9.33
C ALA A 26 7.67 -13.67 -7.98
N PHE A 27 6.83 -14.54 -7.41
CA PHE A 27 7.10 -15.24 -6.17
C PHE A 27 8.26 -16.22 -6.33
N ALA A 28 8.22 -17.10 -7.34
CA ALA A 28 9.23 -18.13 -7.59
C ALA A 28 10.63 -17.55 -7.79
N VAL A 29 10.79 -16.51 -8.61
CA VAL A 29 12.10 -15.86 -8.85
C VAL A 29 12.72 -15.34 -7.56
N ARG A 30 11.90 -14.92 -6.59
CA ARG A 30 12.35 -14.35 -5.32
C ARG A 30 12.57 -15.40 -4.23
N THR A 31 11.98 -16.59 -4.35
CA THR A 31 12.05 -17.63 -3.32
C THR A 31 12.98 -18.79 -3.66
N ILE A 32 13.08 -19.21 -4.93
CA ILE A 32 13.76 -20.47 -5.31
C ILE A 32 15.22 -20.52 -4.84
N TRP A 33 15.95 -19.40 -4.92
CA TRP A 33 17.37 -19.36 -4.63
C TRP A 33 17.69 -19.19 -3.14
N ALA A 34 16.83 -18.49 -2.40
CA ALA A 34 17.04 -18.17 -0.99
C ALA A 34 16.31 -19.14 -0.03
N GLY A 35 15.30 -19.87 -0.51
CA GLY A 35 14.56 -20.86 0.27
C GLY A 35 15.43 -21.90 0.97
N PRO A 36 16.40 -22.54 0.27
CA PRO A 36 17.28 -23.52 0.90
C PRO A 36 18.12 -22.96 2.06
N ILE A 37 18.46 -21.66 2.03
CA ILE A 37 19.25 -21.02 3.09
C ILE A 37 18.41 -20.93 4.38
N ILE A 38 17.16 -20.48 4.27
CA ILE A 38 16.24 -20.37 5.40
C ILE A 38 15.85 -21.75 5.94
N GLU A 39 15.71 -22.76 5.07
CA GLU A 39 15.46 -24.13 5.50
C GLU A 39 16.63 -24.73 6.30
N LEU A 40 17.87 -24.45 5.88
CA LEU A 40 19.07 -24.98 6.52
C LEU A 40 19.41 -24.29 7.85
N TRP A 41 19.27 -22.95 7.90
CA TRP A 41 19.72 -22.14 9.04
C TRP A 41 18.57 -21.64 9.93
N GLY A 42 17.32 -21.85 9.51
CA GLY A 42 16.13 -21.29 10.15
C GLY A 42 15.85 -19.85 9.73
N PRO A 43 14.66 -19.31 10.07
CA PRO A 43 14.26 -17.95 9.68
C PRO A 43 14.83 -16.86 10.60
N LEU A 44 15.25 -17.24 11.81
CA LEU A 44 15.75 -16.28 12.77
C LEU A 44 17.23 -15.97 12.47
N TYR A 45 17.54 -14.68 12.29
CA TYR A 45 18.90 -14.18 12.01
C TYR A 45 19.49 -14.59 10.64
N THR A 46 18.67 -15.07 9.71
CA THR A 46 19.08 -15.41 8.33
C THR A 46 18.69 -14.29 7.36
N TYR A 47 18.85 -13.04 7.79
CA TYR A 47 18.37 -11.86 7.07
C TYR A 47 19.38 -11.36 6.03
N ALA A 48 18.92 -11.14 4.81
CA ALA A 48 19.70 -10.69 3.66
C ALA A 48 19.57 -9.17 3.37
N GLY A 49 18.62 -8.47 3.99
CA GLY A 49 18.39 -7.02 3.76
C GLY A 49 19.29 -6.09 4.58
N GLY A 50 20.40 -6.60 5.12
CA GLY A 50 21.38 -5.82 5.87
C GLY A 50 20.91 -5.41 7.26
N SER A 51 21.46 -4.31 7.79
CA SER A 51 21.20 -3.81 9.16
C SER A 51 19.72 -3.57 9.44
N ASP A 52 18.99 -3.10 8.43
CA ASP A 52 17.57 -2.76 8.54
C ASP A 52 16.72 -3.98 8.93
N SER A 53 16.99 -5.13 8.33
CA SER A 53 16.23 -6.36 8.59
C SER A 53 16.43 -6.90 10.00
N TYR A 54 17.66 -6.83 10.51
CA TYR A 54 17.94 -7.17 11.92
C TYR A 54 17.24 -6.22 12.87
N TYR A 55 17.13 -4.94 12.48
CA TYR A 55 16.43 -3.96 13.28
C TYR A 55 14.90 -4.18 13.26
N HIS A 56 14.31 -4.54 12.12
CA HIS A 56 12.91 -5.00 12.06
C HIS A 56 12.66 -6.23 12.95
N SER A 57 13.56 -7.22 12.90
CA SER A 57 13.48 -8.40 13.77
C SER A 57 13.54 -8.03 15.25
N ARG A 58 14.38 -7.05 15.63
CA ARG A 58 14.44 -6.49 16.99
C ARG A 58 13.13 -5.82 17.39
N VAL A 59 12.60 -4.92 16.56
CA VAL A 59 11.35 -4.19 16.85
C VAL A 59 10.19 -5.19 16.99
N MET A 60 10.08 -6.15 16.06
CA MET A 60 9.11 -7.25 16.12
C MET A 60 9.25 -8.05 17.43
N SER A 61 10.46 -8.45 17.80
CA SER A 61 10.70 -9.21 19.04
C SER A 61 10.33 -8.41 20.28
N TYR A 62 10.58 -7.09 20.28
CA TYR A 62 10.14 -6.19 21.34
C TYR A 62 8.62 -6.13 21.44
N ILE A 63 7.91 -6.00 20.31
CA ILE A 63 6.44 -6.00 20.27
C ILE A 63 5.89 -7.33 20.80
N ILE A 64 6.47 -8.47 20.41
CA ILE A 64 6.07 -9.80 20.89
C ILE A 64 6.24 -9.90 22.41
N ALA A 65 7.34 -9.38 22.97
CA ALA A 65 7.63 -9.48 24.39
C ALA A 65 6.81 -8.51 25.26
N ASN A 66 6.61 -7.28 24.78
CA ASN A 66 6.06 -6.18 25.58
C ASN A 66 4.64 -5.78 25.20
N HIS A 67 4.14 -6.23 24.04
CA HIS A 67 2.84 -5.85 23.47
C HIS A 67 2.68 -4.33 23.29
N THR A 68 3.79 -3.62 23.04
CA THR A 68 3.83 -2.17 22.86
C THR A 68 4.75 -1.77 21.71
N ASN A 69 4.56 -0.56 21.18
CA ASN A 69 5.47 0.03 20.19
C ASN A 69 6.83 0.33 20.82
N LEU A 70 7.91 -0.06 20.15
CA LEU A 70 9.24 0.45 20.47
C LEU A 70 9.38 1.87 19.90
N ILE A 71 9.12 2.88 20.71
CA ILE A 71 9.22 4.29 20.29
C ILE A 71 10.64 4.82 20.46
N HIS A 72 11.22 4.63 21.64
CA HIS A 72 12.60 5.03 21.95
C HIS A 72 13.43 3.79 22.25
N ASP A 73 14.54 3.63 21.55
CA ASP A 73 15.43 2.48 21.65
C ASP A 73 16.77 2.86 22.29
N PRO A 74 17.06 2.43 23.54
CA PRO A 74 18.34 2.71 24.19
C PRO A 74 19.53 1.99 23.55
N LEU A 75 19.31 1.00 22.67
CA LEU A 75 20.38 0.34 21.93
C LEU A 75 20.78 1.09 20.66
N LEU A 76 20.00 2.08 20.25
CA LEU A 76 20.47 3.04 19.25
C LEU A 76 21.34 4.10 19.93
N ARG A 77 22.38 4.59 19.23
CA ARG A 77 23.21 5.73 19.64
C ARG A 77 23.62 5.71 21.13
N TYR A 78 24.28 4.64 21.56
CA TYR A 78 24.76 4.51 22.94
C TYR A 78 25.70 5.67 23.34
N PRO A 79 25.59 6.24 24.56
CA PRO A 79 24.70 5.85 25.66
C PRO A 79 23.34 6.59 25.70
N ILE A 80 23.03 7.40 24.70
CA ILE A 80 21.88 8.33 24.73
C ILE A 80 20.57 7.62 24.40
N GLY A 81 20.60 6.64 23.48
CA GLY A 81 19.39 6.16 22.84
C GLY A 81 19.04 6.97 21.60
N ASP A 82 18.08 6.48 20.83
CA ASP A 82 17.47 7.25 19.75
C ASP A 82 16.01 6.81 19.53
N ILE A 83 15.25 7.62 18.82
CA ILE A 83 13.90 7.27 18.37
C ILE A 83 14.00 6.14 17.35
N ASN A 84 13.13 5.15 17.47
CA ASN A 84 12.98 4.11 16.48
C ASN A 84 12.56 4.74 15.12
N PRO A 85 13.38 4.63 14.06
CA PRO A 85 13.06 5.21 12.77
C PRO A 85 12.03 4.40 11.97
N ARG A 86 11.56 3.24 12.46
CA ARG A 86 10.68 2.34 11.71
C ARG A 86 9.23 2.57 12.06
N GLU A 87 8.43 2.83 11.02
CA GLU A 87 6.99 2.93 11.16
C GLU A 87 6.34 1.59 11.57
N PRO A 88 5.25 1.63 12.34
CA PRO A 88 4.84 0.49 13.15
C PRO A 88 4.12 -0.60 12.36
N LEU A 89 3.50 -0.29 11.22
CA LEU A 89 2.55 -1.21 10.57
C LEU A 89 3.20 -2.52 10.13
N PHE A 90 4.41 -2.43 9.56
CA PHE A 90 5.13 -3.60 9.08
C PHE A 90 5.56 -4.51 10.24
N ASP A 91 6.10 -3.94 11.30
CA ASP A 91 6.61 -4.71 12.44
C ASP A 91 5.48 -5.32 13.27
N TRP A 92 4.38 -4.59 13.48
CA TRP A 92 3.17 -5.14 14.12
C TRP A 92 2.53 -6.27 13.33
N MET A 93 2.47 -6.15 12.00
CA MET A 93 1.95 -7.22 11.16
C MET A 93 2.74 -8.51 11.39
N ASN A 94 4.07 -8.45 11.38
CA ASN A 94 4.91 -9.63 11.59
C ASN A 94 4.87 -10.13 13.04
N ALA A 95 4.78 -9.25 14.03
CA ALA A 95 4.63 -9.63 15.43
C ALA A 95 3.29 -10.35 15.69
N ILE A 96 2.19 -9.84 15.16
CA ILE A 96 0.86 -10.47 15.27
C ILE A 96 0.86 -11.83 14.58
N LEU A 97 1.41 -11.92 13.37
CA LEU A 97 1.55 -13.19 12.67
C LEU A 97 2.42 -14.17 13.49
N GLY A 98 3.50 -13.71 14.09
CA GLY A 98 4.34 -14.50 14.99
C GLY A 98 3.56 -15.05 16.19
N ILE A 99 2.78 -14.22 16.88
CA ILE A 99 1.95 -14.63 18.03
C ILE A 99 0.88 -15.63 17.60
N VAL A 100 0.14 -15.35 16.52
CA VAL A 100 -0.98 -16.18 16.04
C VAL A 100 -0.50 -17.55 15.56
N PHE A 101 0.64 -17.60 14.87
CA PHE A 101 1.15 -18.84 14.27
C PHE A 101 2.22 -19.54 15.13
N ALA A 102 2.58 -19.00 16.30
CA ALA A 102 3.51 -19.63 17.24
C ALA A 102 3.25 -21.14 17.49
N PRO A 103 2.00 -21.65 17.57
CA PRO A 103 1.75 -23.08 17.74
C PRO A 103 2.36 -23.97 16.64
N PHE A 104 2.54 -23.46 15.42
CA PHE A 104 3.17 -24.19 14.31
C PHE A 104 4.70 -24.18 14.38
N PHE A 105 5.28 -23.37 15.28
CA PHE A 105 6.72 -23.19 15.47
C PHE A 105 7.14 -23.58 16.92
N GLY A 106 6.51 -24.63 17.47
CA GLY A 106 6.82 -25.12 18.82
C GLY A 106 6.48 -24.14 19.95
N GLY A 107 5.56 -23.21 19.71
CA GLY A 107 5.19 -22.16 20.66
C GLY A 107 6.12 -20.93 20.62
N ASN A 108 7.10 -20.87 19.73
CA ASN A 108 8.03 -19.75 19.64
C ASN A 108 7.53 -18.66 18.68
N ALA A 109 6.93 -17.62 19.25
CA ALA A 109 6.41 -16.48 18.49
C ALA A 109 7.49 -15.70 17.73
N ASN A 110 8.73 -15.64 18.22
CA ASN A 110 9.82 -14.94 17.52
C ASN A 110 10.27 -15.70 16.27
N VAL A 111 10.37 -17.03 16.34
CA VAL A 111 10.70 -17.86 15.17
C VAL A 111 9.57 -17.81 14.14
N ALA A 112 8.31 -17.89 14.59
CA ALA A 112 7.16 -17.71 13.71
C ALA A 112 7.17 -16.32 13.04
N GLY A 113 7.36 -15.25 13.83
CA GLY A 113 7.42 -13.88 13.33
C GLY A 113 8.55 -13.67 12.33
N ALA A 114 9.74 -14.22 12.61
CA ALA A 114 10.89 -14.18 11.71
C ALA A 114 10.59 -14.87 10.37
N TRP A 115 9.89 -16.00 10.39
CA TRP A 115 9.48 -16.70 9.17
C TRP A 115 8.56 -15.84 8.30
N PHE A 116 7.57 -15.16 8.91
CA PHE A 116 6.74 -14.22 8.18
C PHE A 116 7.55 -13.03 7.67
N LEU A 117 8.40 -12.46 8.52
CA LEU A 117 9.25 -11.32 8.18
C LEU A 117 10.08 -11.59 6.93
N ASP A 118 10.73 -12.77 6.84
CA ASP A 118 11.48 -13.21 5.67
C ASP A 118 10.60 -13.33 4.43
N LEU A 119 9.39 -13.89 4.58
CA LEU A 119 8.45 -14.18 3.50
C LEU A 119 7.70 -12.93 2.99
N GLN A 120 7.58 -11.87 3.78
CA GLN A 120 6.81 -10.68 3.40
C GLN A 120 7.33 -10.06 2.09
N ALA A 121 8.65 -9.94 1.96
CA ALA A 121 9.30 -9.34 0.81
C ALA A 121 8.86 -9.98 -0.53
N PRO A 122 9.02 -11.29 -0.75
CA PRO A 122 8.57 -11.94 -1.98
C PRO A 122 7.05 -11.92 -2.14
N LEU A 123 6.29 -12.03 -1.04
CA LEU A 123 4.83 -12.03 -1.08
C LEU A 123 4.27 -10.69 -1.57
N TRP A 124 4.68 -9.57 -0.98
CA TRP A 124 4.18 -8.24 -1.38
C TRP A 124 4.65 -7.85 -2.78
N ALA A 125 5.87 -8.23 -3.16
CA ALA A 125 6.34 -8.02 -4.52
C ALA A 125 5.53 -8.82 -5.55
N ALA A 126 5.18 -10.07 -5.25
CA ALA A 126 4.31 -10.87 -6.10
C ALA A 126 2.89 -10.28 -6.16
N LEU A 127 2.31 -9.89 -5.02
CA LEU A 127 1.00 -9.25 -4.96
C LEU A 127 0.95 -7.92 -5.74
N SER A 128 2.08 -7.22 -5.89
CA SER A 128 2.20 -5.98 -6.66
C SER A 128 1.93 -6.14 -8.16
N VAL A 129 1.93 -7.37 -8.69
CA VAL A 129 1.49 -7.68 -10.06
C VAL A 129 0.05 -7.22 -10.31
N PHE A 130 -0.85 -7.41 -9.33
CA PHE A 130 -2.26 -7.06 -9.48
C PHE A 130 -2.53 -5.55 -9.55
N PRO A 131 -2.08 -4.70 -8.61
CA PRO A 131 -2.26 -3.26 -8.75
C PRO A 131 -1.50 -2.70 -9.97
N THR A 132 -0.36 -3.28 -10.36
CA THR A 132 0.34 -2.91 -11.60
C THR A 132 -0.54 -3.15 -12.84
N TYR A 133 -1.19 -4.32 -12.93
CA TYR A 133 -2.19 -4.60 -13.97
C TYR A 133 -3.32 -3.57 -13.96
N LEU A 134 -3.86 -3.27 -12.79
CA LEU A 134 -4.99 -2.36 -12.63
C LEU A 134 -4.63 -0.94 -13.07
N ILE A 135 -3.47 -0.42 -12.69
CA ILE A 135 -2.96 0.88 -13.12
C ILE A 135 -2.76 0.90 -14.64
N GLY A 136 -2.04 -0.07 -15.19
CA GLY A 136 -1.80 -0.15 -16.64
C GLY A 136 -3.10 -0.27 -17.45
N ARG A 137 -4.10 -0.98 -16.90
CA ARG A 137 -5.45 -1.06 -17.49
C ARG A 137 -6.17 0.28 -17.50
N GLU A 138 -6.04 1.06 -16.44
CA GLU A 138 -6.66 2.39 -16.34
C GLU A 138 -6.00 3.43 -17.25
N VAL A 139 -4.71 3.26 -17.59
CA VAL A 139 -3.95 4.16 -18.48
C VAL A 139 -4.14 3.78 -19.95
N GLY A 140 -3.93 2.51 -20.31
CA GLY A 140 -3.83 2.07 -21.70
C GLY A 140 -4.69 0.85 -22.07
N GLY A 141 -5.65 0.48 -21.22
CA GLY A 141 -6.55 -0.64 -21.45
C GLY A 141 -5.93 -2.01 -21.14
N ARG A 142 -6.71 -3.08 -21.39
CA ARG A 142 -6.41 -4.46 -20.94
C ARG A 142 -5.02 -4.95 -21.37
N ARG A 143 -4.60 -4.67 -22.60
CA ARG A 143 -3.31 -5.14 -23.14
C ARG A 143 -2.13 -4.48 -22.42
N VAL A 144 -2.18 -3.16 -22.22
CA VAL A 144 -1.13 -2.42 -21.50
C VAL A 144 -1.03 -2.89 -20.05
N GLY A 145 -2.16 -3.10 -19.38
CA GLY A 145 -2.16 -3.67 -18.03
C GLY A 145 -1.51 -5.06 -17.97
N LEU A 146 -1.82 -5.95 -18.93
CA LEU A 146 -1.20 -7.28 -18.97
C LEU A 146 0.30 -7.21 -19.22
N ILE A 147 0.75 -6.38 -20.16
CA ILE A 147 2.18 -6.20 -20.46
C ILE A 147 2.92 -5.67 -19.22
N ALA A 148 2.38 -4.64 -18.55
CA ALA A 148 2.98 -4.10 -17.34
C ALA A 148 3.11 -5.15 -16.22
N ALA A 149 2.06 -5.94 -16.00
CA ALA A 149 2.03 -6.99 -14.98
C ALA A 149 2.94 -8.19 -15.29
N ILE A 150 3.18 -8.50 -16.57
CA ILE A 150 4.11 -9.57 -16.99
C ILE A 150 5.56 -9.10 -16.90
N ILE A 151 5.85 -7.82 -17.12
CA ILE A 151 7.20 -7.26 -17.06
C ILE A 151 7.63 -6.97 -15.62
N SER A 152 6.74 -6.49 -14.76
CA SER A 152 7.07 -6.09 -13.38
C SER A 152 7.82 -7.14 -12.54
N PRO A 153 7.56 -8.46 -12.66
CA PRO A 153 8.30 -9.48 -11.92
C PRO A 153 9.80 -9.49 -12.20
N PHE A 154 10.22 -9.05 -13.40
CA PHE A 154 11.59 -9.12 -13.92
C PHE A 154 12.41 -7.84 -13.72
N LEU A 155 11.84 -6.82 -13.06
CA LEU A 155 12.57 -5.60 -12.76
C LEU A 155 13.66 -5.90 -11.73
N VAL A 156 14.93 -5.79 -12.14
CA VAL A 156 16.11 -6.17 -11.33
C VAL A 156 16.15 -5.43 -9.99
N ALA A 157 15.88 -4.12 -9.98
CA ALA A 157 15.84 -3.34 -8.75
C ALA A 157 14.79 -3.87 -7.77
N SER A 158 13.59 -4.20 -8.27
CA SER A 158 12.54 -4.81 -7.44
C SER A 158 12.99 -6.16 -6.90
N ILE A 159 13.57 -7.04 -7.74
CA ILE A 159 14.03 -8.35 -7.30
C ILE A 159 15.05 -8.21 -6.16
N ASN A 160 16.05 -7.35 -6.30
CA ASN A 160 17.12 -7.15 -5.33
C ASN A 160 16.60 -6.76 -3.92
N GLU A 161 15.48 -6.03 -3.86
CA GLU A 161 14.88 -5.52 -2.63
C GLU A 161 13.71 -6.39 -2.11
N SER A 162 13.52 -7.58 -2.69
CA SER A 162 12.33 -8.40 -2.42
C SER A 162 12.57 -9.92 -2.40
N ILE A 163 13.83 -10.34 -2.30
CA ILE A 163 14.22 -11.75 -2.20
C ILE A 163 13.70 -12.32 -0.87
N TYR A 164 13.39 -13.61 -0.83
CA TYR A 164 13.09 -14.30 0.42
C TYR A 164 14.27 -14.18 1.39
N GLY A 165 14.00 -13.79 2.64
CA GLY A 165 15.05 -13.44 3.61
C GLY A 165 15.46 -11.96 3.61
N TYR A 166 14.95 -11.13 2.68
CA TYR A 166 15.27 -9.70 2.69
C TYR A 166 14.69 -9.00 3.93
N ALA A 167 13.57 -9.49 4.48
CA ALA A 167 13.08 -9.11 5.82
C ALA A 167 12.97 -7.60 6.07
N ASN A 168 12.49 -6.85 5.07
CA ASN A 168 12.38 -5.38 5.10
C ASN A 168 11.05 -4.93 4.46
N TYR A 169 10.57 -3.73 4.78
CA TYR A 169 9.28 -3.20 4.37
C TYR A 169 9.21 -2.74 2.90
N LEU A 170 10.30 -2.81 2.11
CA LEU A 170 10.40 -2.14 0.80
C LEU A 170 9.29 -2.54 -0.16
N SER A 171 9.09 -3.85 -0.30
CA SER A 171 8.00 -4.40 -1.13
C SER A 171 6.61 -4.14 -0.53
N PHE A 172 6.53 -4.07 0.80
CA PHE A 172 5.28 -3.82 1.52
C PHE A 172 4.77 -2.40 1.25
N TYR A 173 5.57 -1.35 1.50
CA TYR A 173 5.11 0.01 1.20
C TYR A 173 4.94 0.23 -0.30
N THR A 174 5.75 -0.43 -1.16
CA THR A 174 5.62 -0.30 -2.61
C THR A 174 4.27 -0.86 -3.09
N PHE A 175 3.83 -2.00 -2.56
CA PHE A 175 2.49 -2.52 -2.79
C PHE A 175 1.41 -1.51 -2.38
N ILE A 176 1.54 -0.92 -1.19
CA ILE A 176 0.59 0.08 -0.68
C ILE A 176 0.56 1.30 -1.61
N ILE A 177 1.72 1.79 -2.09
CA ILE A 177 1.80 2.89 -3.06
C ILE A 177 1.05 2.55 -4.35
N LEU A 178 1.25 1.36 -4.91
CA LEU A 178 0.56 0.94 -6.14
C LEU A 178 -0.95 0.87 -5.94
N VAL A 179 -1.42 0.32 -4.81
CA VAL A 179 -2.85 0.31 -4.46
C VAL A 179 -3.38 1.72 -4.25
N ALA A 180 -2.64 2.59 -3.55
CA ALA A 180 -3.01 3.98 -3.31
C ALA A 180 -3.12 4.78 -4.61
N LEU A 181 -2.18 4.61 -5.54
CA LEU A 181 -2.21 5.23 -6.87
C LEU A 181 -3.40 4.74 -7.68
N TYR A 182 -3.65 3.43 -7.71
CA TYR A 182 -4.84 2.88 -8.39
C TYR A 182 -6.13 3.44 -7.78
N ALA A 183 -6.26 3.40 -6.45
CA ALA A 183 -7.41 3.92 -5.73
C ALA A 183 -7.62 5.41 -6.04
N TYR A 184 -6.54 6.19 -6.05
CA TYR A 184 -6.60 7.61 -6.36
C TYR A 184 -7.04 7.88 -7.80
N MET A 185 -6.53 7.12 -8.79
CA MET A 185 -7.01 7.21 -10.17
C MET A 185 -8.52 6.92 -10.27
N ARG A 186 -9.01 5.93 -9.51
CA ARG A 186 -10.44 5.59 -9.45
C ARG A 186 -11.25 6.69 -8.78
N THR A 187 -10.73 7.29 -7.72
CA THR A 187 -11.32 8.45 -7.04
C THR A 187 -11.52 9.60 -8.02
N VAL A 188 -10.47 10.03 -8.71
CA VAL A 188 -10.53 11.15 -9.66
C VAL A 188 -11.48 10.85 -10.83
N LYS A 189 -11.41 9.64 -11.41
CA LYS A 189 -12.33 9.26 -12.50
C LYS A 189 -13.80 9.22 -12.06
N ALA A 190 -14.07 8.83 -10.82
CA ALA A 190 -15.43 8.71 -10.30
C ALA A 190 -16.09 10.06 -9.99
N VAL A 191 -15.32 11.13 -9.80
CA VAL A 191 -15.87 12.48 -9.51
C VAL A 191 -16.73 13.04 -10.66
N GLY A 192 -16.39 12.70 -11.91
CA GLY A 192 -17.04 13.25 -13.09
C GLY A 192 -16.83 14.77 -13.25
N SER A 193 -17.61 15.39 -14.14
CA SER A 193 -17.49 16.83 -14.48
C SER A 193 -18.74 17.65 -14.12
N ARG A 194 -19.62 17.09 -13.28
CA ARG A 194 -20.89 17.73 -12.91
C ARG A 194 -20.64 18.96 -12.04
N ARG A 195 -21.31 20.06 -12.38
CA ARG A 195 -21.30 21.27 -11.56
C ARG A 195 -22.21 21.12 -10.34
N TRP A 196 -21.65 21.24 -9.15
CA TRP A 196 -22.37 21.07 -7.88
C TRP A 196 -22.77 22.39 -7.23
N VAL A 197 -21.94 23.42 -7.41
CA VAL A 197 -22.17 24.73 -6.79
C VAL A 197 -22.60 25.73 -7.86
N VAL A 198 -23.81 26.28 -7.68
CA VAL A 198 -24.36 27.30 -8.59
C VAL A 198 -23.70 28.65 -8.32
N ARG A 199 -23.63 29.08 -7.05
CA ARG A 199 -23.02 30.35 -6.62
C ARG A 199 -22.06 30.18 -5.44
N TYR A 200 -20.78 30.31 -5.72
CA TYR A 200 -19.70 30.23 -4.71
C TYR A 200 -19.71 31.35 -3.67
N ARG A 201 -20.32 32.51 -3.96
CA ARG A 201 -20.45 33.62 -2.99
C ARG A 201 -21.50 33.36 -1.90
N SER A 202 -22.31 32.31 -2.03
CA SER A 202 -23.38 32.01 -1.06
C SER A 202 -23.07 30.74 -0.26
N PRO A 203 -22.85 30.83 1.06
CA PRO A 203 -22.53 29.67 1.90
C PRO A 203 -23.58 28.55 1.82
N GLY A 204 -24.86 28.91 1.70
CA GLY A 204 -25.96 27.94 1.55
C GLY A 204 -25.84 27.07 0.29
N SER A 205 -25.38 27.65 -0.83
CA SER A 205 -25.19 26.89 -2.07
C SER A 205 -24.02 25.91 -1.99
N ILE A 206 -22.95 26.27 -1.25
CA ILE A 206 -21.82 25.37 -1.01
C ILE A 206 -22.24 24.19 -0.16
N ARG A 207 -22.98 24.44 0.94
CA ARG A 207 -23.51 23.37 1.80
C ARG A 207 -24.47 22.45 1.04
N ALA A 208 -25.34 23.02 0.21
CA ALA A 208 -26.23 22.24 -0.65
C ALA A 208 -25.44 21.42 -1.68
N GLY A 209 -24.42 22.01 -2.31
CA GLY A 209 -23.52 21.33 -3.24
C GLY A 209 -22.79 20.15 -2.61
N LEU A 210 -22.24 20.34 -1.41
CA LEU A 210 -21.59 19.27 -0.63
C LEU A 210 -22.57 18.14 -0.29
N ARG A 211 -23.74 18.47 0.25
CA ARG A 211 -24.76 17.46 0.60
C ARG A 211 -25.20 16.66 -0.61
N ASN A 212 -25.39 17.33 -1.74
CA ASN A 212 -25.78 16.68 -2.99
C ASN A 212 -24.64 15.81 -3.53
N PHE A 213 -23.40 16.30 -3.52
CA PHE A 213 -22.22 15.52 -3.92
C PHE A 213 -22.12 14.22 -3.11
N LEU A 214 -22.16 14.31 -1.78
CA LEU A 214 -22.07 13.13 -0.90
C LEU A 214 -23.24 12.16 -1.10
N ARG A 215 -24.43 12.65 -1.45
CA ARG A 215 -25.61 11.82 -1.66
C ARG A 215 -25.60 11.09 -3.01
N TYR A 216 -25.19 11.78 -4.08
CA TYR A 216 -25.29 11.30 -5.45
C TYR A 216 -23.99 10.64 -5.95
N GLU A 217 -22.81 11.17 -5.59
CA GLU A 217 -21.50 10.63 -6.02
C GLU A 217 -20.92 9.62 -5.03
N ARG A 218 -21.75 8.64 -4.62
CA ARG A 218 -21.33 7.62 -3.63
C ARG A 218 -20.12 6.82 -4.09
N SER A 219 -19.95 6.60 -5.39
CA SER A 219 -18.78 5.90 -5.93
C SER A 219 -17.50 6.69 -5.67
N ALA A 220 -17.49 8.00 -5.97
CA ALA A 220 -16.35 8.87 -5.73
C ALA A 220 -16.00 8.95 -4.24
N VAL A 221 -17.01 9.06 -3.37
CA VAL A 221 -16.81 9.06 -1.91
C VAL A 221 -16.19 7.75 -1.42
N LYS A 222 -16.69 6.59 -1.87
CA LYS A 222 -16.14 5.28 -1.48
C LYS A 222 -14.68 5.13 -1.89
N TRP A 223 -14.36 5.50 -3.13
CA TRP A 223 -12.98 5.47 -3.61
C TRP A 223 -12.10 6.46 -2.84
N ALA A 224 -12.59 7.67 -2.55
CA ALA A 224 -11.84 8.66 -1.78
C ALA A 224 -11.53 8.19 -0.36
N VAL A 225 -12.51 7.58 0.33
CA VAL A 225 -12.30 6.97 1.65
C VAL A 225 -11.26 5.86 1.57
N PHE A 226 -11.38 4.96 0.57
CA PHE A 226 -10.39 3.89 0.39
C PHE A 226 -8.99 4.44 0.10
N THR A 227 -8.86 5.47 -0.75
CA THR A 227 -7.60 6.16 -0.98
C THR A 227 -7.04 6.76 0.32
N GLY A 228 -7.88 7.41 1.14
CA GLY A 228 -7.48 7.93 2.44
C GLY A 228 -6.95 6.83 3.36
N VAL A 229 -7.61 5.67 3.44
CA VAL A 229 -7.12 4.52 4.20
C VAL A 229 -5.75 4.05 3.69
N CYS A 230 -5.55 3.98 2.37
CA CYS A 230 -4.24 3.62 1.80
C CYS A 230 -3.15 4.66 2.16
N PHE A 231 -3.49 5.95 2.21
CA PHE A 231 -2.56 7.02 2.62
C PHE A 231 -2.20 6.90 4.10
N GLY A 232 -3.18 6.65 4.97
CA GLY A 232 -2.93 6.39 6.39
C GLY A 232 -2.08 5.14 6.62
N ALA A 233 -2.38 4.06 5.90
CA ALA A 233 -1.58 2.84 5.93
C ALA A 233 -0.14 3.07 5.44
N LEU A 234 0.05 3.87 4.38
CA LEU A 234 1.38 4.21 3.89
C LEU A 234 2.17 5.04 4.90
N ALA A 235 1.53 6.02 5.54
CA ALA A 235 2.15 6.82 6.60
C ALA A 235 2.59 5.96 7.80
N LEU A 236 1.83 4.91 8.12
CA LEU A 236 2.20 3.93 9.16
C LEU A 236 3.16 2.83 8.65
N ALA A 237 3.50 2.81 7.36
CA ALA A 237 4.38 1.79 6.76
C ALA A 237 5.74 2.33 6.34
N TRP A 238 5.86 3.65 6.09
CA TRP A 238 7.08 4.24 5.55
C TRP A 238 7.19 5.75 5.78
N GLN A 239 8.33 6.20 6.30
CA GLN A 239 8.63 7.61 6.57
C GLN A 239 8.48 8.51 5.34
N GLY A 240 8.81 7.97 4.16
CA GLY A 240 8.76 8.67 2.89
C GLY A 240 7.35 8.82 2.30
N TYR A 241 6.26 8.49 3.02
CA TYR A 241 4.89 8.66 2.52
C TYR A 241 4.60 10.09 2.00
N THR A 242 5.34 11.08 2.49
CA THR A 242 5.33 12.48 2.03
C THR A 242 5.62 12.62 0.53
N TYR A 243 6.42 11.74 -0.07
CA TYR A 243 6.65 11.71 -1.52
C TYR A 243 5.36 11.46 -2.30
N LEU A 244 4.52 10.51 -1.85
CA LEU A 244 3.24 10.24 -2.51
C LEU A 244 2.26 11.41 -2.35
N ILE A 245 2.25 12.04 -1.17
CA ILE A 245 1.47 13.26 -0.94
C ILE A 245 1.90 14.36 -1.90
N ALA A 246 3.20 14.61 -2.05
CA ALA A 246 3.72 15.63 -2.94
C ALA A 246 3.29 15.37 -4.40
N ILE A 247 3.39 14.11 -4.88
CA ILE A 247 2.95 13.72 -6.22
C ILE A 247 1.45 13.99 -6.40
N VAL A 248 0.62 13.63 -5.43
CA VAL A 248 -0.83 13.86 -5.50
C VAL A 248 -1.16 15.34 -5.46
N VAL A 249 -0.51 16.14 -4.62
CA VAL A 249 -0.69 17.60 -4.57
C VAL A 249 -0.35 18.23 -5.92
N VAL A 250 0.80 17.88 -6.51
CA VAL A 250 1.21 18.37 -7.84
C VAL A 250 0.17 17.97 -8.89
N PHE A 251 -0.28 16.72 -8.88
CA PHE A 251 -1.32 16.24 -9.78
C PHE A 251 -2.63 17.02 -9.64
N ILE A 252 -3.07 17.31 -8.40
CA ILE A 252 -4.30 18.07 -8.13
C ILE A 252 -4.17 19.49 -8.65
N VAL A 253 -3.05 20.16 -8.38
CA VAL A 253 -2.80 21.52 -8.87
C VAL A 253 -2.86 21.57 -10.40
N ILE A 254 -2.19 20.65 -11.09
CA ILE A 254 -2.23 20.54 -12.55
C ILE A 254 -3.66 20.27 -13.03
N THR A 255 -4.38 19.35 -12.37
CA THR A 255 -5.76 19.00 -12.72
C THR A 255 -6.69 20.21 -12.59
N MET A 256 -6.61 20.96 -11.49
CA MET A 256 -7.41 22.16 -11.27
C MET A 256 -7.10 23.26 -12.29
N ILE A 257 -5.84 23.42 -12.71
CA ILE A 257 -5.46 24.34 -13.79
C ILE A 257 -6.10 23.90 -15.12
N ILE A 258 -6.01 22.62 -15.46
CA ILE A 258 -6.60 22.07 -16.70
C ILE A 258 -8.12 22.23 -16.69
N GLU A 259 -8.79 21.90 -15.58
CA GLU A 259 -10.23 22.07 -15.42
C GLU A 259 -10.64 23.54 -15.55
N ARG A 260 -9.84 24.45 -15.00
CA ARG A 260 -10.06 25.89 -15.16
C ARG A 260 -9.98 26.32 -16.62
N ILE A 261 -8.99 25.84 -17.38
CA ILE A 261 -8.86 26.10 -18.82
C ILE A 261 -10.06 25.52 -19.59
N ARG A 262 -10.50 24.32 -19.22
CA ARG A 262 -11.65 23.63 -19.82
C ARG A 262 -13.01 24.15 -19.33
N ARG A 263 -13.04 25.12 -18.42
CA ARG A 263 -14.25 25.68 -17.78
C ARG A 263 -15.11 24.60 -17.09
N VAL A 264 -14.45 23.57 -16.54
CA VAL A 264 -15.08 22.52 -15.73
C VAL A 264 -15.02 22.91 -14.26
N ASP A 265 -16.05 22.52 -13.49
CA ASP A 265 -16.16 22.82 -12.07
C ASP A 265 -15.31 21.86 -11.21
N SER A 266 -14.25 22.36 -10.56
CA SER A 266 -13.32 21.56 -9.75
C SER A 266 -13.83 21.20 -8.35
N PHE A 267 -15.10 21.50 -8.02
CA PHE A 267 -15.66 21.27 -6.69
C PHE A 267 -15.53 19.81 -6.25
N GLY A 268 -15.84 18.87 -7.15
CA GLY A 268 -15.77 17.45 -6.84
C GLY A 268 -14.37 16.97 -6.52
N VAL A 269 -13.37 17.40 -7.30
CA VAL A 269 -11.93 17.07 -7.09
C VAL A 269 -11.47 17.62 -5.74
N TYR A 270 -11.88 18.85 -5.41
CA TYR A 270 -11.60 19.46 -4.12
C TYR A 270 -12.19 18.64 -2.96
N ILE A 271 -13.48 18.26 -3.03
CA ILE A 271 -14.12 17.48 -1.95
C ILE A 271 -13.48 16.11 -1.76
N VAL A 272 -13.19 15.35 -2.83
CA VAL A 272 -12.54 14.05 -2.66
C VAL A 272 -11.14 14.16 -2.09
N THR A 273 -10.40 15.22 -2.44
CA THR A 273 -9.08 15.50 -1.87
C THR A 273 -9.18 15.70 -0.36
N TRP A 274 -10.17 16.47 0.10
CA TRP A 274 -10.43 16.64 1.53
C TRP A 274 -10.81 15.33 2.22
N ILE A 275 -11.64 14.49 1.58
CA ILE A 275 -11.99 13.18 2.13
C ILE A 275 -10.74 12.31 2.27
N VAL A 276 -9.85 12.26 1.27
CA VAL A 276 -8.59 11.52 1.34
C VAL A 276 -7.75 11.97 2.54
N GLY A 277 -7.57 13.29 2.71
CA GLY A 277 -6.80 13.85 3.83
C GLY A 277 -7.45 13.60 5.19
N LEU A 278 -8.76 13.82 5.31
CA LEU A 278 -9.52 13.66 6.56
C LEU A 278 -9.65 12.19 6.99
N VAL A 279 -9.49 11.24 6.07
CA VAL A 279 -9.45 9.81 6.42
C VAL A 279 -8.01 9.37 6.68
N GLY A 280 -7.05 9.77 5.84
CA GLY A 280 -5.68 9.27 5.92
C GLY A 280 -4.88 9.82 7.09
N PHE A 281 -4.89 11.15 7.31
CA PHE A 281 -4.05 11.74 8.35
C PHE A 281 -4.44 11.28 9.76
N PRO A 282 -5.73 11.26 10.16
CA PRO A 282 -6.08 10.84 11.51
C PRO A 282 -5.71 9.40 11.84
N LEU A 283 -5.58 8.51 10.86
CA LEU A 283 -5.11 7.13 11.09
C LEU A 283 -3.65 7.08 11.57
N ALA A 284 -2.81 8.00 11.09
CA ALA A 284 -1.39 8.02 11.43
C ALA A 284 -1.05 8.95 12.61
N VAL A 285 -1.93 9.89 12.94
CA VAL A 285 -1.74 10.89 14.02
C VAL A 285 -1.31 10.25 15.35
N PRO A 286 -1.96 9.18 15.88
CA PRO A 286 -1.59 8.64 17.18
C PRO A 286 -0.12 8.21 17.26
N TYR A 287 0.41 7.63 16.18
CA TYR A 287 1.81 7.22 16.13
C TYR A 287 2.76 8.44 16.14
N TYR A 288 2.49 9.43 15.30
CA TYR A 288 3.35 10.61 15.18
C TYR A 288 3.30 11.54 16.40
N LEU A 289 2.20 11.55 17.16
CA LEU A 289 2.14 12.28 18.43
C LEU A 289 3.11 11.69 19.44
N VAL A 290 3.11 10.37 19.59
CA VAL A 290 3.97 9.68 20.57
C VAL A 290 5.43 9.65 20.12
N GLN A 291 5.70 9.63 18.82
CA GLN A 291 7.07 9.72 18.29
C GLN A 291 7.70 11.11 18.47
N GLY A 292 6.89 12.16 18.62
CA GLY A 292 7.35 13.53 18.83
C GLY A 292 7.60 13.92 20.30
N GLU A 293 7.29 13.02 21.23
CA GLU A 293 7.56 13.13 22.67
C GLU A 293 8.94 12.54 23.02
#